data_AF-A0A2M7ZV36-F1
#
_entry.id   AF-A0A2M7ZV36-F1
#
_cell.length_a   1.000
_cell.length_b   1.000
_cell.length_c   1.000
_cell.angle_alpha   90.00
_cell.angle_beta   90.00
_cell.angle_gamma   90.00
#
_symmetry.space_group_name_H-M   'P 1'
#
loop_
_entity.id
_entity.type
_entity.pdbx_description
1 polymer ?
#
loop_
_entity_poly.entity_id
_entity_poly.type
_entity_poly.pdbx_seq_one_letter_code
_entity_poly.pdbx_strand_id
1 'polypeptide(L)'
;MAKEKQDTKNLNNNLKRLSEITEWFDNQEEIDVEEGLKKVKEAVELIKASKARLKTIENEFKEIKKEVNLEGDDEEEKEEDIDPEDNEDSDNEPDTKDIPF
;
A
#
# COMPACT_ATOMS: atom_id res chain seq x y z
N MET A 1 -30.71 2.91 13.69
CA MET A 1 -29.46 3.44 13.10
C MET A 1 -28.72 2.24 12.52
N ALA A 2 -28.68 2.08 11.21
CA ALA A 2 -28.09 0.91 10.55
C ALA A 2 -27.25 1.38 9.36
N LYS A 3 -25.97 1.68 9.58
CA LYS A 3 -25.00 2.02 8.53
C LYS A 3 -23.57 1.67 8.96
N GLU A 4 -23.28 0.41 9.29
CA GLU A 4 -21.90 -0.04 9.54
C GLU A 4 -21.66 -1.51 9.15
N LYS A 5 -22.02 -1.89 7.92
CA LYS A 5 -21.36 -3.01 7.26
C LYS A 5 -20.67 -2.47 6.02
N GLN A 6 -19.43 -2.05 6.23
CA GLN A 6 -18.56 -1.52 5.20
C GLN A 6 -18.27 -2.58 4.14
N ASP A 7 -18.64 -2.25 2.90
CA ASP A 7 -18.25 -2.93 1.67
C ASP A 7 -16.74 -2.80 1.47
N THR A 8 -15.97 -3.71 2.06
CA THR A 8 -14.53 -3.92 1.79
C THR A 8 -14.24 -4.35 0.35
N LYS A 9 -15.28 -4.57 -0.47
CA LYS A 9 -15.19 -4.90 -1.90
C LYS A 9 -15.09 -3.67 -2.81
N ASN A 10 -15.41 -2.47 -2.33
CA ASN A 10 -15.40 -1.28 -3.18
C ASN A 10 -14.05 -0.56 -3.07
N LEU A 11 -13.30 -0.53 -4.19
CA LEU A 11 -11.99 0.12 -4.28
C LEU A 11 -12.04 1.59 -3.84
N ASN A 12 -13.08 2.34 -4.20
CA ASN A 12 -13.22 3.75 -3.83
C ASN A 12 -13.31 3.92 -2.31
N ASN A 13 -14.08 3.05 -1.64
CA ASN A 13 -14.19 3.08 -0.18
C ASN A 13 -12.85 2.76 0.49
N ASN A 14 -12.11 1.77 -0.01
CA ASN A 14 -10.80 1.43 0.54
C ASN A 14 -9.81 2.59 0.38
N LEU A 15 -9.77 3.23 -0.79
CA LEU A 15 -8.91 4.39 -1.03
C LEU A 15 -9.30 5.58 -0.14
N LYS A 16 -10.59 5.86 0.00
CA LYS A 16 -11.08 6.91 0.91
C LYS A 16 -10.64 6.62 2.34
N ARG A 17 -10.78 5.37 2.79
CA ARG A 17 -10.39 4.99 4.15
C ARG A 17 -8.88 5.09 4.37
N LEU A 18 -8.08 4.74 3.36
CA LEU A 18 -6.63 4.96 3.41
C LEU A 18 -6.29 6.44 3.54
N SER A 19 -6.97 7.32 2.79
CA SER A 19 -6.80 8.78 2.93
C SER A 19 -7.17 9.27 4.33
N GLU A 20 -8.26 8.77 4.93
CA GLU A 20 -8.65 9.09 6.31
C GLU A 20 -7.60 8.64 7.34
N ILE A 21 -6.93 7.51 7.09
CA ILE A 21 -5.83 7.03 7.95
C ILE A 21 -4.62 7.97 7.83
N THR A 22 -4.23 8.36 6.62
CA THR A 22 -3.13 9.31 6.40
C THR A 22 -3.43 10.66 7.06
N GLU A 23 -4.63 11.20 6.83
CA GLU A 23 -5.07 12.45 7.45
C GLU A 23 -5.10 12.36 8.98
N TRP A 24 -5.45 11.20 9.55
CA TRP A 24 -5.35 11.00 10.99
C TRP A 24 -3.91 11.17 11.49
N PHE A 25 -2.92 10.57 10.83
CA PHE A 25 -1.50 10.71 11.19
C PHE A 25 -1.00 12.15 11.06
N ASP A 26 -1.37 12.84 9.97
CA ASP A 26 -0.92 14.22 9.70
C ASP A 26 -1.45 15.23 10.73
N ASN A 27 -2.60 14.94 11.33
CA ASN A 27 -3.24 15.81 12.33
C ASN A 27 -2.78 15.55 13.77
N GLN A 28 -1.83 14.64 14.01
CA GLN A 28 -1.30 14.39 15.36
C GLN A 28 -0.08 15.29 15.64
N GLU A 29 -0.15 16.08 16.72
CA GLU A 29 1.01 16.81 17.25
C GLU A 29 1.98 15.88 17.98
N GLU A 30 1.43 14.94 18.76
CA GLU A 30 2.14 13.82 19.36
C GLU A 30 1.41 12.52 19.00
N ILE A 31 2.14 11.52 18.50
CA ILE A 31 1.55 10.27 18.03
C ILE A 31 1.47 9.26 19.17
N ASP A 32 0.25 8.80 19.46
CA ASP A 32 0.05 7.56 20.22
C ASP A 32 0.50 6.37 19.36
N VAL A 33 1.58 5.72 19.78
CA VAL A 33 2.19 4.60 19.05
C VAL A 33 1.27 3.36 19.01
N GLU A 34 0.49 3.09 20.05
CA GLU A 34 -0.43 1.95 20.06
C GLU A 34 -1.59 2.17 19.11
N GLU A 35 -2.14 3.39 19.07
CA GLU A 35 -3.20 3.74 18.12
C GLU A 35 -2.66 3.78 16.68
N GLY A 36 -1.48 4.37 16.48
CA GLY A 36 -0.79 4.37 15.19
C GLY A 36 -0.60 2.95 14.65
N LEU A 37 -0.16 2.01 15.50
CA LEU A 37 0.00 0.61 15.09
C LEU A 37 -1.33 -0.05 14.68
N LYS A 38 -2.46 0.31 15.33
CA LYS A 38 -3.78 -0.16 14.91
C LYS A 38 -4.16 0.39 13.53
N LYS A 39 -3.91 1.67 13.27
CA LYS A 39 -4.17 2.31 11.96
C LYS A 39 -3.33 1.69 10.84
N VAL A 40 -2.06 1.40 11.10
CA VAL A 40 -1.19 0.71 10.13
C VAL A 40 -1.73 -0.67 9.79
N LYS A 41 -2.14 -1.46 10.79
CA LYS A 41 -2.75 -2.78 10.55
C LYS A 41 -4.02 -2.69 9.72
N GLU A 42 -4.87 -1.69 9.99
CA GLU A 42 -6.07 -1.41 9.19
C GLU A 42 -5.70 -1.07 7.73
N ALA A 43 -4.73 -0.18 7.53
CA ALA A 43 -4.25 0.21 6.21
C ALA A 43 -3.71 -0.99 5.41
N VAL A 44 -2.96 -1.89 6.05
CA VAL A 44 -2.44 -3.11 5.40
C VAL A 44 -3.56 -3.97 4.83
N GLU A 45 -4.65 -4.19 5.58
CA GLU A 45 -5.79 -4.98 5.11
C GLU A 45 -6.53 -4.28 3.96
N LEU A 46 -6.68 -2.96 4.02
CA LEU A 46 -7.28 -2.16 2.95
C LEU A 46 -6.43 -2.19 1.66
N ILE A 47 -5.11 -2.13 1.78
CA ILE A 47 -4.18 -2.22 0.64
C ILE A 47 -4.28 -3.60 0.00
N LYS A 48 -4.27 -4.68 0.78
CA LYS A 48 -4.43 -6.05 0.26
C LYS A 48 -5.74 -6.21 -0.51
N ALA A 49 -6.85 -5.76 0.06
CA ALA A 49 -8.16 -5.81 -0.59
C ALA A 49 -8.19 -4.99 -1.89
N SER A 50 -7.57 -3.81 -1.88
CA SER A 50 -7.48 -2.93 -3.05
C SER A 50 -6.65 -3.54 -4.18
N LYS A 51 -5.48 -4.12 -3.86
CA LYS A 51 -4.63 -4.85 -4.82
C LYS A 51 -5.38 -6.03 -5.45
N ALA A 52 -6.09 -6.82 -4.64
CA ALA A 52 -6.89 -7.92 -5.16
C ALA A 52 -7.97 -7.43 -6.13
N ARG A 53 -8.68 -6.35 -5.80
CA ARG A 53 -9.71 -5.79 -6.70
C ARG A 53 -9.11 -5.23 -7.99
N LEU A 54 -7.96 -4.55 -7.92
CA LEU A 54 -7.25 -4.05 -9.10
C LEU A 54 -6.84 -5.18 -10.03
N LYS A 55 -6.30 -6.28 -9.49
CA LYS A 55 -5.95 -7.47 -10.28
C LYS A 55 -7.17 -8.06 -11.01
N THR A 56 -8.33 -8.11 -10.35
CA THR A 56 -9.57 -8.54 -11.01
C THR A 56 -9.96 -7.60 -12.16
N ILE A 57 -9.91 -6.28 -11.93
CA ILE A 57 -10.23 -5.28 -12.96
C ILE A 57 -9.26 -5.38 -14.14
N GLU A 58 -7.96 -5.54 -13.89
CA GLU A 58 -6.94 -5.73 -14.93
C GLU A 58 -7.24 -6.96 -15.80
N ASN A 59 -7.63 -8.08 -15.19
CA ASN A 59 -8.03 -9.28 -15.91
C ASN A 59 -9.27 -9.06 -16.78
N GLU A 60 -10.29 -8.36 -16.26
CA GLU A 60 -11.49 -7.98 -17.02
C GLU A 60 -11.10 -7.11 -18.25
N PHE A 61 -10.16 -6.17 -18.10
CA PHE A 61 -9.64 -5.37 -19.22
C PHE A 61 -8.87 -6.21 -20.25
N LYS A 62 -8.07 -7.18 -19.81
CA LYS A 62 -7.35 -8.10 -20.70
C LYS A 62 -8.31 -8.96 -21.53
N GLU A 63 -9.41 -9.41 -20.95
CA GLU A 63 -10.46 -10.14 -21.67
C GLU A 63 -11.14 -9.25 -22.70
N ILE A 64 -11.51 -8.02 -22.33
CA ILE A 64 -12.08 -7.05 -23.28
C ILE A 64 -11.11 -6.79 -24.44
N LYS A 65 -9.80 -6.57 -24.16
CA LYS A 65 -8.76 -6.33 -25.19
C LYS A 65 -8.73 -7.47 -26.23
N LYS A 66 -8.87 -8.73 -25.78
CA LYS A 66 -8.97 -9.91 -26.66
C LYS A 66 -10.27 -9.92 -27.46
N GLU A 67 -11.41 -9.63 -26.83
CA GLU A 67 -12.71 -9.57 -27.52
C GLU A 67 -12.73 -8.50 -28.62
N VAL A 68 -12.11 -7.34 -28.36
CA VAL A 68 -12.04 -6.24 -29.33
C VAL A 68 -10.87 -6.35 -30.32
N ASN A 69 -10.14 -7.47 -30.32
CA ASN A 69 -8.99 -7.76 -31.19
C ASN A 69 -7.96 -6.60 -31.23
N LEU A 70 -7.74 -5.95 -30.08
CA LEU A 70 -6.67 -4.98 -29.88
C LEU A 70 -5.36 -5.75 -29.62
N GLU A 71 -4.97 -6.63 -30.53
CA GLU A 71 -3.67 -7.31 -30.50
C GLU A 71 -2.60 -6.35 -31.03
N GLY A 72 -2.08 -5.51 -30.14
CA GLY A 72 -0.91 -4.67 -30.37
C GLY A 72 -0.03 -4.68 -29.12
N ASP A 73 1.11 -5.36 -29.27
CA ASP A 73 2.38 -5.29 -28.51
C ASP A 73 2.32 -5.03 -27.00
N ASP A 74 1.96 -6.05 -26.20
CA ASP A 74 2.41 -6.09 -24.80
C ASP A 74 3.44 -7.23 -24.68
N GLU A 75 4.72 -6.87 -24.69
CA GLU A 75 5.78 -7.78 -24.23
C GLU A 75 5.49 -8.15 -22.77
N GLU A 76 5.55 -9.45 -22.45
CA GLU A 76 5.46 -9.93 -21.08
C GLU A 76 6.62 -9.34 -20.26
N GLU A 77 6.37 -8.24 -19.54
CA GLU A 77 7.26 -7.79 -18.48
C GLU A 77 7.29 -8.90 -17.42
N LYS A 78 8.37 -9.68 -17.45
CA LYS A 78 8.68 -10.63 -16.38
C LYS A 78 8.78 -9.83 -15.09
N GLU A 79 7.98 -10.21 -14.09
CA GLU A 79 8.18 -9.76 -12.72
C GLU A 79 9.62 -10.15 -12.33
N GLU A 80 10.54 -9.17 -12.31
CA GLU A 80 11.82 -9.36 -11.63
C GLU A 80 11.51 -9.39 -10.13
N ASP A 81 11.74 -10.55 -9.52
CA ASP A 81 11.76 -10.72 -8.08
C ASP A 81 12.76 -9.71 -7.49
N ILE A 82 12.27 -8.57 -6.99
CA ILE A 82 13.08 -7.65 -6.20
C ILE A 82 13.36 -8.38 -4.89
N ASP A 83 14.56 -8.92 -4.75
CA ASP A 83 15.07 -9.49 -3.51
C ASP A 83 15.20 -8.35 -2.47
N PRO A 84 14.43 -8.37 -1.37
CA PRO A 84 14.49 -7.33 -0.35
C PRO A 84 15.78 -7.35 0.49
N GLU A 85 16.71 -8.29 0.26
CA GLU A 85 17.92 -8.44 1.07
C GLU A 85 19.13 -7.57 0.64
N ASP A 86 19.06 -6.82 -0.46
CA ASP A 86 20.21 -6.02 -0.94
C ASP A 86 20.35 -4.62 -0.29
N ASN A 87 19.93 -4.49 0.97
CA ASN A 87 20.40 -3.41 1.85
C ASN A 87 21.43 -3.98 2.84
N GLU A 88 22.54 -4.48 2.30
CA GLU A 88 23.75 -4.67 3.08
C GLU A 88 24.30 -3.29 3.49
N ASP A 89 24.26 -3.06 4.80
CA ASP A 89 25.29 -2.39 5.60
C ASP A 89 26.15 -1.33 4.90
N SER A 90 25.75 -0.06 5.04
CA SER A 90 26.74 1.00 5.24
C SER A 90 26.68 1.41 6.70
N ASP A 91 27.50 0.75 7.50
CA ASP A 91 27.99 1.24 8.79
C ASP A 91 28.16 2.76 8.75
N ASN A 92 27.33 3.47 9.52
CA ASN A 92 27.63 4.82 9.92
C ASN A 92 27.33 4.91 11.41
N GLU A 93 28.21 4.28 12.21
CA GLU A 93 28.33 4.59 13.63
C GLU A 93 28.61 6.09 13.77
N PRO A 94 27.77 6.88 14.44
CA PRO A 94 28.17 8.23 14.82
C PRO A 94 29.29 8.14 15.86
N ASP A 95 30.48 8.59 15.47
CA ASP A 95 31.69 8.67 16.28
C ASP A 95 31.38 9.41 17.61
N THR A 96 31.26 8.67 18.71
CA THR A 96 30.91 9.19 20.05
C THR A 96 32.12 9.80 20.76
N LYS A 97 32.98 10.52 20.03
CA LYS A 97 34.29 10.97 20.56
C LYS A 97 34.47 12.44 20.84
N ASP A 98 33.47 13.31 20.66
CA ASP A 98 33.61 14.73 21.01
C ASP A 98 32.35 15.34 21.63
N ILE A 99 31.93 14.84 22.79
CA ILE A 99 31.07 15.60 23.71
C ILE A 99 31.95 16.07 24.88
N PRO A 100 32.40 17.34 24.92
CA PRO A 100 33.04 17.88 26.10
C PRO A 100 32.03 17.99 27.24
N PHE A 101 32.43 17.52 28.43
CA PHE A 101 31.69 17.63 29.69
C PHE A 101 31.42 19.07 30.10
#